data_AF-A0A2S6MS90-F1
#
_entry.id   AF-A0A2S6MS90-F1
#
_cell.length_a   1.000
_cell.length_b   1.000
_cell.length_c   1.000
_cell.angle_alpha   90.00
_cell.angle_beta   90.00
_cell.angle_gamma   90.00
#
_symmetry.space_group_name_H-M   'P 1'
#
loop_
_entity.id
_entity.type
_entity.pdbx_description
1 polymer ?
#
loop_
_entity_poly.entity_id
_entity_poly.type
_entity_poly.pdbx_seq_one_letter_code
_entity_poly.pdbx_strand_id
1 'polypeptide(L)'
;MGDLHRSIFLKELKDTFPDLISEINAQYGLLHQEMHVFADFVQRAIAVGHAKDVASCFEFAEKFYRDGNDQLQNAIGVSFIEHLSLQNAQWAWDLLGPS
;
A
#
# COMPACT_ATOMS: atom_id res chain seq x y z
N MET A 1 -17.19 -8.77 -8.74
CA MET A 1 -16.52 -7.50 -9.07
C MET A 1 -16.46 -6.74 -7.76
N GLY A 2 -15.26 -6.52 -7.21
CA GLY A 2 -15.12 -5.82 -5.94
C GLY A 2 -15.67 -4.39 -6.03
N ASP A 3 -16.26 -3.92 -4.94
CA ASP A 3 -16.95 -2.63 -4.88
C ASP A 3 -16.00 -1.46 -4.57
N LEU A 4 -14.76 -1.76 -4.11
CA LEU A 4 -13.79 -0.72 -3.79
C LEU A 4 -12.98 -0.31 -5.03
N HIS A 5 -13.15 0.95 -5.42
CA HIS A 5 -12.45 1.57 -6.54
C HIS A 5 -11.28 2.44 -6.08
N ARG A 6 -10.38 2.77 -7.02
CA ARG A 6 -9.24 3.69 -6.83
C ARG A 6 -9.60 4.98 -6.06
N SER A 7 -10.74 5.61 -6.35
CA SER A 7 -11.15 6.84 -5.66
C SER A 7 -11.37 6.65 -4.17
N ILE A 8 -11.93 5.50 -3.75
CA ILE A 8 -12.13 5.15 -2.34
C ILE A 8 -10.78 4.83 -1.69
N PHE A 9 -9.94 4.03 -2.36
CA PHE A 9 -8.57 3.76 -1.92
C PHE A 9 -7.79 5.05 -1.64
N LEU A 10 -7.76 5.98 -2.59
CA LEU A 10 -7.00 7.23 -2.43
C LEU A 10 -7.57 8.15 -1.38
N LYS A 11 -8.89 8.16 -1.21
CA LYS A 11 -9.52 8.94 -0.14
C LYS A 11 -9.06 8.39 1.21
N GLU A 12 -9.26 7.09 1.45
CA GLU A 12 -8.87 6.49 2.72
C GLU A 12 -7.37 6.51 2.96
N LEU A 13 -6.54 6.36 1.92
CA LEU A 13 -5.08 6.44 2.02
C LEU A 13 -4.65 7.83 2.52
N LYS A 14 -5.25 8.89 1.97
CA LYS A 14 -4.94 10.28 2.37
C LYS A 14 -5.50 10.63 3.75
N ASP A 15 -6.65 10.07 4.10
CA ASP A 15 -7.23 10.25 5.44
C ASP A 15 -6.39 9.54 6.51
N THR A 16 -5.82 8.37 6.18
CA THR A 16 -5.02 7.55 7.10
C THR A 16 -3.56 8.02 7.18
N PHE A 17 -2.98 8.43 6.05
CA PHE A 17 -1.57 8.80 5.92
C PHE A 17 -1.46 10.18 5.23
N PRO A 18 -1.78 11.28 5.94
CA PRO A 18 -1.85 12.62 5.34
C PRO A 18 -0.52 13.11 4.76
N ASP A 19 0.62 12.59 5.24
CA ASP A 19 1.95 12.92 4.73
C ASP A 19 2.11 12.52 3.25
N LEU A 20 1.34 11.53 2.77
CA LEU A 20 1.39 11.09 1.37
C LEU A 20 0.60 11.99 0.40
N ILE A 21 -0.22 12.93 0.90
CA ILE A 21 -1.16 13.70 0.06
C ILE A 21 -0.44 14.40 -1.10
N SER A 22 0.68 15.07 -0.82
CA SER A 22 1.42 15.82 -1.85
C SER A 22 2.02 14.89 -2.90
N GLU A 23 2.68 13.81 -2.48
CA GLU A 23 3.32 12.85 -3.38
C GLU A 23 2.29 12.11 -4.24
N ILE A 24 1.15 11.73 -3.66
CA ILE A 24 0.04 11.08 -4.38
C ILE A 24 -0.59 12.03 -5.39
N ASN A 25 -0.86 13.28 -5.02
CA ASN A 25 -1.47 14.26 -5.94
C ASN A 25 -0.57 14.57 -7.14
N ALA A 26 0.75 14.40 -7.00
CA ALA A 26 1.71 14.58 -8.09
C ALA A 26 1.69 13.46 -9.15
N GLN A 27 0.94 12.36 -8.94
CA GLN A 27 0.90 11.22 -9.85
C GLN A 27 -0.20 11.29 -10.92
N TYR A 28 -0.93 12.41 -11.00
CA TYR A 28 -1.88 12.73 -12.09
C TYR A 28 -2.93 11.66 -12.42
N GLY A 29 -3.34 10.84 -11.46
CA GLY A 29 -4.38 9.84 -11.70
C GLY A 29 -3.87 8.44 -12.03
N LEU A 30 -2.56 8.25 -12.11
CA LEU A 30 -1.95 6.99 -12.56
C LEU A 30 -1.85 6.01 -11.39
N LEU A 31 -2.81 5.07 -11.32
CA LEU A 31 -2.96 4.11 -10.22
C LEU A 31 -1.66 3.44 -9.79
N HIS A 32 -0.89 2.91 -10.75
CA HIS A 32 0.36 2.21 -10.45
C HIS A 32 1.42 3.14 -9.86
N GLN A 33 1.49 4.39 -10.30
CA GLN A 33 2.42 5.37 -9.73
C GLN A 33 1.99 5.82 -8.33
N GLU A 34 0.69 5.96 -8.10
CA GLU A 34 0.14 6.22 -6.77
C GLU A 34 0.42 5.07 -5.80
N MET A 35 0.35 3.84 -6.31
CA MET A 35 0.71 2.65 -5.54
C MET A 35 2.21 2.60 -5.24
N HIS A 36 3.07 3.00 -6.19
CA HIS A 36 4.52 3.12 -5.94
C HIS A 36 4.84 4.14 -4.84
N VAL A 37 4.17 5.29 -4.81
CA VAL A 37 4.32 6.27 -3.72
C VAL A 37 3.98 5.63 -2.37
N PHE A 38 2.91 4.85 -2.30
CA PHE A 38 2.54 4.15 -1.08
C PHE A 38 3.55 3.05 -0.73
N ALA A 39 4.03 2.27 -1.70
CA ALA A 39 5.04 1.25 -1.49
C ALA A 39 6.36 1.83 -0.99
N ASP A 40 6.81 2.96 -1.54
CA ASP A 40 8.01 3.66 -1.09
C ASP A 40 7.87 4.17 0.34
N PHE A 41 6.68 4.64 0.72
CA PHE A 41 6.38 5.02 2.10
C PHE A 41 6.52 3.84 3.07
N VAL A 42 5.95 2.68 2.72
CA VAL A 42 6.06 1.46 3.52
C VAL A 42 7.49 0.95 3.55
N GLN A 43 8.22 1.00 2.44
CA GLN A 43 9.62 0.61 2.37
C GLN A 43 10.49 1.45 3.31
N ARG A 44 10.22 2.76 3.44
CA ARG A 44 10.90 3.62 4.41
C ARG A 44 10.60 3.18 5.84
N ALA A 45 9.34 2.89 6.17
CA ALA A 45 8.95 2.40 7.50
C ALA A 45 9.60 1.05 7.84
N ILE A 46 9.74 0.16 6.86
CA ILE A 46 10.49 -1.10 7.00
C ILE A 46 11.97 -0.81 7.28
N ALA A 47 12.59 0.10 6.53
CA ALA A 47 14.01 0.42 6.69
C ALA A 47 14.34 0.99 8.09
N VAL A 48 13.41 1.71 8.72
CA VAL A 48 13.58 2.25 10.08
C VAL A 48 13.05 1.33 11.19
N GLY A 49 12.46 0.18 10.86
CA GLY A 49 11.96 -0.79 11.84
C GLY A 49 10.65 -0.39 12.55
N HIS A 50 9.83 0.45 11.93
CA HIS A 50 8.55 0.88 12.49
C HIS A 50 7.45 -0.18 12.30
N ALA A 51 7.53 -1.28 13.06
CA ALA A 51 6.68 -2.44 12.82
C ALA A 51 5.17 -2.18 12.91
N LYS A 52 4.72 -1.28 13.81
CA LYS A 52 3.30 -0.92 13.93
C LYS A 52 2.77 -0.17 12.71
N ASP A 53 3.59 0.74 12.16
CA ASP A 53 3.22 1.53 10.98
C ASP A 53 3.15 0.61 9.77
N VAL A 54 4.11 -0.30 9.62
CA VAL A 54 4.12 -1.33 8.57
C VAL A 54 2.91 -2.25 8.65
N ALA A 55 2.58 -2.76 9.84
CA ALA A 55 1.39 -3.57 10.05
C ALA A 55 0.11 -2.84 9.61
N SER A 56 -0.05 -1.57 10.03
CA SER A 56 -1.19 -0.74 9.66
C SER A 56 -1.28 -0.53 8.14
N CYS A 57 -0.14 -0.39 7.47
CA CYS A 57 -0.09 -0.26 6.01
C CYS A 57 -0.45 -1.56 5.28
N PHE A 58 -0.04 -2.71 5.83
CA PHE A 58 -0.39 -4.01 5.26
C PHE A 58 -1.87 -4.34 5.46
N GLU A 59 -2.43 -4.11 6.65
CA GLU A 59 -3.88 -4.25 6.89
C GLU A 59 -4.69 -3.35 5.94
N PHE A 60 -4.22 -2.11 5.73
CA PHE A 60 -4.82 -1.20 4.77
C PHE A 60 -4.76 -1.78 3.34
N ALA A 61 -3.59 -2.22 2.88
CA ALA A 61 -3.43 -2.81 1.54
C ALA A 61 -4.28 -4.08 1.37
N GLU A 62 -4.32 -4.96 2.37
CA GLU A 62 -5.07 -6.22 2.35
C GLU A 62 -6.57 -5.98 2.14
N LYS A 63 -7.15 -5.00 2.84
CA LYS A 63 -8.56 -4.61 2.65
C LYS A 63 -8.88 -4.36 1.17
N PHE A 64 -8.05 -3.58 0.49
CA PHE A 64 -8.26 -3.23 -0.91
C PHE A 64 -7.82 -4.32 -1.89
N TYR A 65 -6.90 -5.21 -1.48
CA TYR A 65 -6.56 -6.39 -2.26
C TYR A 65 -7.71 -7.40 -2.27
N ARG A 66 -8.39 -7.59 -1.13
CA ARG A 66 -9.52 -8.52 -1.02
C ARG A 66 -10.80 -7.98 -1.68
N ASP A 67 -11.15 -6.74 -1.38
CA ASP A 67 -12.48 -6.18 -1.71
C ASP A 67 -12.44 -5.18 -2.89
N GLY A 68 -11.26 -4.91 -3.45
CA GLY A 68 -11.05 -4.01 -4.58
C GLY A 68 -11.46 -4.58 -5.94
N ASN A 69 -11.63 -3.70 -6.93
CA ASN A 69 -11.80 -4.12 -8.31
C ASN A 69 -10.49 -4.68 -8.91
N ASP A 70 -10.58 -5.39 -10.03
CA ASP A 70 -9.46 -6.10 -10.65
C ASP A 70 -8.23 -5.20 -10.90
N GLN A 71 -8.46 -3.94 -11.27
CA GLN A 71 -7.37 -2.97 -11.49
C GLN A 71 -6.64 -2.63 -10.19
N LEU A 72 -7.37 -2.43 -9.09
CA LEU A 72 -6.80 -2.12 -7.80
C LEU A 72 -6.10 -3.33 -7.19
N GLN A 73 -6.71 -4.52 -7.28
CA GLN A 73 -6.09 -5.78 -6.84
C GLN A 73 -4.78 -6.03 -7.57
N ASN A 74 -4.77 -5.85 -8.89
CA ASN A 74 -3.57 -5.98 -9.71
C ASN A 74 -2.51 -4.96 -9.28
N ALA A 75 -2.87 -3.67 -9.13
CA ALA A 75 -1.93 -2.65 -8.70
C ALA A 75 -1.30 -2.95 -7.33
N ILE A 76 -2.07 -3.47 -6.37
CA ILE A 76 -1.53 -3.89 -5.07
C ILE A 76 -0.58 -5.08 -5.22
N GLY A 77 -0.92 -6.07 -6.04
CA GLY A 77 -0.02 -7.20 -6.32
C GLY A 77 1.32 -6.75 -6.92
N VAL A 78 1.26 -6.04 -8.05
CA VAL A 78 2.47 -5.77 -8.87
C VAL A 78 3.21 -4.49 -8.49
N SER A 79 2.52 -3.48 -7.95
CA SER A 79 3.12 -2.16 -7.64
C SER A 79 3.28 -1.90 -6.15
N PHE A 80 2.72 -2.74 -5.28
CA PHE A 80 2.97 -2.69 -3.85
C PHE A 80 3.77 -3.90 -3.38
N ILE A 81 3.18 -5.10 -3.40
CA ILE A 81 3.84 -6.30 -2.83
C ILE A 81 5.14 -6.63 -3.54
N GLU A 82 5.14 -6.69 -4.88
CA GLU A 82 6.36 -6.97 -5.65
C GLU A 82 7.41 -5.85 -5.59
N HIS A 83 7.01 -4.63 -5.22
CA HIS A 83 7.91 -3.48 -5.10
C HIS A 83 8.67 -3.47 -3.76
N LEU A 84 8.12 -4.08 -2.71
CA LEU A 84 8.75 -4.12 -1.40
C LEU A 84 9.97 -5.04 -1.37
N SER A 85 11.10 -4.49 -0.95
CA SER A 85 12.31 -5.25 -0.64
C SER A 85 12.26 -5.77 0.79
N LEU A 86 11.96 -7.06 0.91
CA LEU A 86 11.80 -7.76 2.19
C LEU A 86 12.98 -8.71 2.52
N GLN A 87 14.03 -8.74 1.68
CA GLN A 87 15.14 -9.70 1.78
C GLN A 87 15.86 -9.71 3.15
N ASN A 88 15.87 -8.57 3.84
CA ASN A 88 16.49 -8.42 5.17
C ASN A 88 15.46 -8.00 6.24
N ALA A 89 14.18 -8.15 5.96
CA ALA A 89 13.09 -7.73 6.83
C ALA A 89 12.11 -8.89 7.06
N GLN A 90 12.61 -10.01 7.60
CA GLN A 90 11.78 -11.19 7.90
C GLN A 90 10.57 -10.84 8.78
N TRP A 91 10.76 -9.96 9.76
CA TRP A 91 9.67 -9.48 10.61
C TRP A 91 8.54 -8.81 9.80
N ALA A 92 8.84 -8.17 8.67
CA ALA A 92 7.84 -7.56 7.81
C ALA A 92 7.16 -8.61 6.92
N TRP A 93 7.88 -9.65 6.49
CA TRP A 93 7.27 -10.82 5.86
C TRP A 93 6.22 -11.48 6.75
N ASP A 94 6.54 -11.63 8.04
CA ASP A 94 5.66 -12.28 9.01
C ASP A 94 4.34 -11.49 9.22
N LEU A 95 4.35 -10.17 8.97
CA LEU A 95 3.16 -9.32 9.03
C LEU A 95 2.26 -9.44 7.78
N LEU A 96 2.76 -9.94 6.65
CA LEU A 96 1.96 -10.22 5.44
C LEU A 96 1.28 -11.59 5.49
N GLY A 97 1.69 -12.47 6.41
CA GLY A 97 1.14 -13.81 6.55
C GLY A 97 -0.32 -13.81 7.02
N PRO A 98 -1.06 -14.92 6.80
CA PRO A 98 -2.43 -15.04 7.30
C PRO A 98 -2.44 -14.88 8.83
N SER A 99 -3.29 -13.97 9.31
CA SER A 99 -3.58 -13.76 10.74
C SER A 99 -4.30 -14.94 11.37
#